data_AF-A0A418GKP3-F1
#
_entry.id   AF-A0A418GKP3-F1
#
_cell.length_a   1.000
_cell.length_b   1.000
_cell.length_c   1.000
_cell.angle_alpha   90.00
_cell.angle_beta   90.00
_cell.angle_gamma   90.00
#
_symmetry.space_group_name_H-M   'P 1'
#
loop_
_entity.id
_entity.type
_entity.pdbx_description
1 polymer ?
#
loop_
_entity_poly.entity_id
_entity_poly.type
_entity_poly.pdbx_seq_one_letter_code
_entity_poly.pdbx_strand_id
1 'polypeptide(L)'
;NNSGNTTVDGQGSTGTEIAGNNAVVNQDGELDVSGGGHGIDITGDSATVDNKGGMTVTDPDSIGIQIDGDKAVVNNDGDNAISNGGTGTQVNGDEATVNNN
;
A
#
# COMPACT_ATOMS: atom_id res chain seq x y z
N ASN A 1 -1.73 10.54 -6.55
CA ASN A 1 -0.41 11.04 -6.99
C ASN A 1 0.31 11.56 -5.78
N ASN A 2 1.20 10.76 -5.23
CA ASN A 2 2.23 11.24 -4.32
C ASN A 2 3.59 11.03 -5.00
N SER A 3 4.40 12.09 -5.08
CA SER A 3 5.76 12.05 -5.61
C SER A 3 6.79 12.47 -4.57
N GLY A 4 6.35 12.80 -3.36
CA GLY A 4 7.19 13.08 -2.21
C GLY A 4 7.37 11.85 -1.32
N ASN A 5 8.21 11.97 -0.30
CA ASN A 5 8.34 10.93 0.71
C ASN A 5 7.12 10.94 1.66
N THR A 6 6.55 9.77 1.93
CA THR A 6 5.54 9.53 2.94
C THR A 6 6.10 8.60 4.00
N THR A 7 6.13 9.05 5.26
CA THR A 7 6.46 8.21 6.42
C THR A 7 5.21 7.99 7.26
N VAL A 8 4.89 6.73 7.54
CA VAL A 8 3.79 6.32 8.42
C VAL A 8 4.39 5.50 9.57
N ASP A 9 4.29 6.03 10.79
CA ASP A 9 4.79 5.39 12.00
C ASP A 9 3.72 5.38 13.10
N GLY A 10 3.73 4.32 13.89
CA GLY A 10 2.83 4.11 15.02
C GLY A 10 1.56 3.34 14.68
N GLN A 11 1.08 2.58 15.68
CA GLN A 11 -0.07 1.70 15.54
C GLN A 11 -1.33 2.48 15.14
N GLY A 12 -1.98 2.03 14.06
CA GLY A 12 -3.23 2.61 13.58
C GLY A 12 -3.07 3.97 12.88
N SER A 13 -1.84 4.40 12.61
CA SER A 13 -1.57 5.48 11.68
C SER A 13 -1.82 5.02 10.24
N THR A 14 -2.42 5.88 9.41
CA THR A 14 -2.63 5.62 7.98
C THR A 14 -2.09 6.79 7.16
N GLY A 15 -1.29 6.50 6.12
CA GLY A 15 -0.72 7.51 5.23
C GLY A 15 -1.73 8.07 4.23
N THR A 16 -2.31 7.18 3.41
CA THR A 16 -3.36 7.50 2.45
C THR A 16 -4.56 6.59 2.68
N GLU A 17 -5.72 7.15 3.02
CA GLU A 17 -6.97 6.40 3.18
C GLU A 17 -7.97 6.79 2.07
N ILE A 18 -8.54 5.81 1.38
CA ILE A 18 -9.58 6.03 0.37
C ILE A 18 -10.75 5.06 0.58
N ALA A 19 -11.94 5.61 0.80
CA ALA A 19 -13.19 4.84 0.77
C ALA A 19 -13.96 5.15 -0.51
N GLY A 20 -13.94 4.23 -1.48
CA GLY A 20 -14.66 4.37 -2.74
C GLY A 20 -14.15 3.44 -3.84
N ASN A 21 -15.06 3.04 -4.73
CA ASN A 21 -14.74 2.16 -5.85
C ASN A 21 -13.96 2.90 -6.95
N ASN A 22 -13.12 2.16 -7.67
CA ASN A 22 -12.29 2.64 -8.77
C ASN A 22 -11.28 3.72 -8.34
N ALA A 23 -10.86 3.70 -7.07
CA ALA A 23 -9.79 4.56 -6.58
C ALA A 23 -8.51 4.31 -7.39
N VAL A 24 -7.75 5.37 -7.68
CA VAL A 24 -6.45 5.26 -8.33
C VAL A 24 -5.42 6.01 -7.49
N VAL A 25 -4.44 5.27 -6.97
CA VAL A 25 -3.29 5.81 -6.27
C VAL A 25 -2.06 5.57 -7.11
N ASN A 26 -1.35 6.65 -7.44
CA ASN A 26 0.01 6.55 -7.97
C ASN A 26 0.95 7.03 -6.88
N GLN A 27 1.84 6.13 -6.45
CA GLN A 27 2.90 6.39 -5.49
C GLN A 27 4.23 6.33 -6.22
N ASP A 28 4.69 7.50 -6.66
CA ASP A 28 5.95 7.68 -7.37
C ASP A 28 7.09 8.06 -6.40
N GLY A 29 6.74 8.56 -5.20
CA GLY A 29 7.69 8.88 -4.14
C GLY A 29 7.89 7.72 -3.16
N GLU A 30 8.77 7.91 -2.18
CA GLU A 30 9.08 6.89 -1.18
C GLU A 30 7.90 6.69 -0.19
N LEU A 31 7.69 5.44 0.22
CA LEU A 31 6.68 5.03 1.20
C LEU A 31 7.34 4.22 2.32
N ASP A 32 7.62 4.87 3.45
CA ASP A 32 8.21 4.22 4.63
C ASP A 32 7.13 3.97 5.69
N VAL A 33 6.89 2.70 6.02
CA VAL A 33 5.82 2.28 6.94
C VAL A 33 6.40 1.44 8.08
N SER A 34 6.07 1.79 9.32
CA SER A 34 6.62 1.16 10.54
C SER A 34 5.67 1.22 11.73
N GLY A 35 6.04 0.56 12.84
CA GLY A 35 5.36 0.70 14.14
C GLY A 35 3.90 0.25 14.19
N GLY A 36 3.45 -0.61 13.26
CA GLY A 36 2.04 -1.02 13.12
C GLY A 36 1.17 -0.06 12.30
N GLY A 37 1.79 0.84 11.53
CA GLY A 37 1.10 1.76 10.62
C GLY A 37 0.74 1.15 9.25
N HIS A 38 -0.20 1.78 8.55
CA HIS A 38 -0.64 1.43 7.19
C HIS A 38 -0.23 2.53 6.18
N GLY A 39 0.42 2.17 5.08
CA GLY A 39 0.86 3.14 4.07
C GLY A 39 -0.30 3.68 3.23
N ILE A 40 -0.78 2.84 2.31
CA ILE A 40 -1.95 3.09 1.45
C ILE A 40 -3.04 2.11 1.89
N ASP A 41 -4.19 2.61 2.32
CA ASP A 41 -5.33 1.82 2.76
C ASP A 41 -6.57 2.20 1.94
N ILE A 42 -7.15 1.24 1.23
CA ILE A 42 -8.28 1.47 0.32
C ILE A 42 -9.40 0.49 0.63
N THR A 43 -10.59 1.01 0.91
CA THR A 43 -11.83 0.24 0.92
C THR A 43 -12.65 0.56 -0.32
N GLY A 44 -12.81 -0.40 -1.23
CA GLY A 44 -13.61 -0.24 -2.44
C GLY A 44 -13.16 -1.12 -3.60
N ASP A 45 -14.11 -1.51 -4.43
CA ASP A 45 -13.87 -2.42 -5.55
C ASP A 45 -13.12 -1.72 -6.69
N SER A 46 -12.36 -2.50 -7.45
CA SER A 46 -11.64 -2.07 -8.67
C SER A 46 -10.63 -0.95 -8.43
N ALA A 47 -10.11 -0.84 -7.20
CA ALA A 47 -9.03 0.07 -6.88
C ALA A 47 -7.74 -0.30 -7.63
N THR A 48 -6.97 0.70 -8.04
CA THR A 48 -5.66 0.53 -8.66
C THR A 48 -4.61 1.28 -7.87
N VAL A 49 -3.54 0.60 -7.48
CA VAL A 49 -2.35 1.21 -6.87
C VAL A 49 -1.14 0.96 -7.75
N ASP A 50 -0.60 2.03 -8.32
CA ASP A 50 0.68 2.03 -9.04
C ASP A 50 1.79 2.50 -8.09
N ASN A 51 2.53 1.56 -7.48
CA ASN A 51 3.68 1.84 -6.64
C ASN A 51 4.98 1.79 -7.46
N LYS A 52 5.38 2.95 -7.98
CA LYS A 52 6.61 3.13 -8.76
C LYS A 52 7.78 3.65 -7.93
N GLY A 53 7.47 4.33 -6.82
CA GLY A 53 8.45 4.74 -5.82
C GLY A 53 8.86 3.58 -4.92
N GLY A 54 9.95 3.78 -4.18
CA GLY A 54 10.41 2.78 -3.22
C GLY A 54 9.42 2.60 -2.06
N MET A 55 9.30 1.38 -1.55
CA MET A 55 8.49 1.07 -0.38
C MET A 55 9.33 0.35 0.67
N THR A 56 9.39 0.89 1.88
CA THR A 56 9.94 0.18 3.03
C THR A 56 8.81 -0.15 3.99
N VAL A 57 8.66 -1.42 4.36
CA VAL A 57 7.72 -1.84 5.41
C VAL A 57 8.48 -2.62 6.47
N THR A 58 8.49 -2.11 7.71
CA THR A 58 9.13 -2.75 8.86
C THR A 58 8.15 -2.93 10.01
N ASP A 59 8.47 -3.88 10.88
CA ASP A 59 7.78 -4.21 12.13
C ASP A 59 6.48 -4.99 11.96
N PRO A 60 6.07 -5.77 12.98
CA PRO A 60 4.79 -6.46 12.96
C PRO A 60 3.63 -5.50 12.79
N ASP A 61 2.56 -5.99 12.19
CA ASP A 61 1.30 -5.27 11.96
C ASP A 61 1.41 -4.04 11.04
N SER A 62 2.60 -3.72 10.51
CA SER A 62 2.76 -2.70 9.48
C SER A 62 2.39 -3.22 8.10
N ILE A 63 1.64 -2.42 7.33
CA ILE A 63 1.18 -2.78 5.99
C ILE A 63 1.52 -1.65 5.00
N GLY A 64 2.25 -1.96 3.93
CA GLY A 64 2.58 -0.97 2.89
C GLY A 64 1.35 -0.54 2.09
N ILE A 65 0.68 -1.51 1.47
CA ILE A 65 -0.54 -1.31 0.68
C ILE A 65 -1.59 -2.31 1.16
N GLN A 66 -2.73 -1.84 1.66
CA GLN A 66 -3.93 -2.61 1.95
C GLN A 66 -5.06 -2.21 1.01
N ILE A 67 -5.74 -3.20 0.43
CA ILE A 67 -6.99 -2.99 -0.30
C ILE A 67 -8.03 -4.01 0.14
N ASP A 68 -9.14 -3.51 0.68
CA ASP A 68 -10.35 -4.29 0.95
C ASP A 68 -11.36 -4.02 -0.18
N GLY A 69 -11.40 -4.89 -1.19
CA GLY A 69 -12.27 -4.74 -2.36
C GLY A 69 -11.96 -5.72 -3.49
N ASP A 70 -12.97 -6.07 -4.27
CA ASP A 70 -12.84 -7.00 -5.39
C ASP A 70 -12.17 -6.34 -6.60
N LYS A 71 -11.51 -7.13 -7.45
CA LYS A 71 -10.89 -6.69 -8.72
C LYS A 71 -9.82 -5.62 -8.55
N ALA A 72 -9.24 -5.53 -7.35
CA ALA A 72 -8.14 -4.62 -7.10
C ALA A 72 -6.92 -4.96 -7.95
N VAL A 73 -6.19 -3.94 -8.38
CA VAL A 73 -4.93 -4.08 -9.11
C VAL A 73 -3.84 -3.35 -8.37
N VAL A 74 -2.76 -4.04 -8.01
CA VAL A 74 -1.56 -3.42 -7.44
C VAL A 74 -0.38 -3.70 -8.37
N ASN A 75 0.31 -2.65 -8.79
CA ASN A 75 1.53 -2.71 -9.59
C ASN A 75 2.70 -2.21 -8.74
N ASN A 76 3.53 -3.14 -8.27
CA ASN A 76 4.74 -2.86 -7.51
C ASN A 76 5.94 -2.83 -8.47
N ASP A 77 6.20 -1.66 -9.03
CA ASP A 77 7.29 -1.38 -9.98
C ASP A 77 8.52 -0.77 -9.31
N GLY A 78 8.38 -0.18 -8.12
CA GLY A 78 9.46 0.39 -7.34
C GLY A 78 10.22 -0.65 -6.50
N ASP A 79 11.39 -0.25 -5.99
CA ASP A 79 12.20 -1.08 -5.09
C ASP A 79 11.49 -1.25 -3.74
N ASN A 80 11.13 -2.48 -3.38
CA ASN A 80 10.41 -2.77 -2.15
C ASN A 80 11.28 -3.56 -1.15
N ALA A 81 11.39 -3.06 0.07
CA ALA A 81 12.09 -3.70 1.17
C ALA A 81 11.11 -3.99 2.32
N ILE A 82 10.89 -5.27 2.60
CA ILE A 82 10.00 -5.72 3.69
C ILE A 82 10.84 -6.46 4.73
N SER A 83 10.73 -6.07 6.00
CA SER A 83 11.52 -6.65 7.09
C SER A 83 10.77 -6.70 8.42
N ASN A 84 11.34 -7.39 9.42
CA ASN A 84 10.87 -7.45 10.81
C ASN A 84 9.38 -7.82 11.01
N GLY A 85 8.78 -8.56 10.07
CA GLY A 85 7.39 -9.02 10.17
C GLY A 85 6.36 -8.10 9.51
N GLY A 86 6.78 -7.05 8.81
CA GLY A 86 5.88 -6.20 8.03
C GLY A 86 5.25 -6.91 6.82
N THR A 87 4.16 -6.34 6.31
CA THR A 87 3.44 -6.82 5.12
C THR A 87 3.55 -5.81 3.99
N GLY A 88 4.12 -6.19 2.84
CA GLY A 88 4.26 -5.27 1.70
C GLY A 88 2.91 -4.88 1.08
N THR A 89 2.19 -5.88 0.54
CA THR A 89 0.87 -5.69 -0.06
C THR A 89 -0.10 -6.74 0.48
N GLN A 90 -1.27 -6.30 0.91
CA GLN A 90 -2.40 -7.12 1.31
C GLN A 90 -3.63 -6.72 0.49
N VAL A 91 -4.33 -7.71 -0.08
CA VAL A 91 -5.59 -7.48 -0.75
C VAL A 91 -6.61 -8.50 -0.24
N ASN A 92 -7.74 -8.00 0.27
CA ASN A 92 -8.87 -8.79 0.72
C ASN A 92 -10.04 -8.57 -0.27
N GLY A 93 -10.16 -9.46 -1.25
CA GLY A 93 -11.21 -9.42 -2.26
C GLY A 93 -11.03 -10.48 -3.34
N ASP A 94 -12.05 -10.67 -4.17
CA ASP A 94 -12.05 -11.61 -5.28
C ASP A 94 -11.43 -10.98 -6.54
N GLU A 95 -10.91 -11.80 -7.46
CA GLU A 95 -10.38 -11.34 -8.77
C GLU A 95 -9.25 -10.28 -8.69
N ALA A 96 -8.57 -10.17 -7.55
CA ALA A 96 -7.45 -9.25 -7.38
C ALA A 96 -6.22 -9.66 -8.21
N THR A 97 -5.47 -8.67 -8.70
CA THR A 97 -4.19 -8.84 -9.37
C THR A 97 -3.11 -8.06 -8.65
N VAL A 98 -2.02 -8.73 -8.28
CA VAL A 98 -0.82 -8.08 -7.74
C VAL A 98 0.35 -8.42 -8.65
N ASN A 99 0.91 -7.40 -9.30
CA ASN A 99 2.10 -7.49 -10.13
C ASN A 99 3.29 -7.00 -9.32
N ASN A 100 4.34 -7.82 -9.23
CA ASN A 100 5.59 -7.47 -8.55
C ASN A 100 6.72 -7.62 -9.56
N ASN A 101 7.23 -6.49 -10.05
CA ASN A 101 8.12 -6.40 -11.20
C ASN A 101 9.59 -6.20 -10.80
#